data_AF-A0A1V9YDX2-F1
#
_entry.id   AF-A0A1V9YDX2-F1
#
_cell.length_a   1.000
_cell.length_b   1.000
_cell.length_c   1.000
_cell.angle_alpha   90.00
_cell.angle_beta   90.00
_cell.angle_gamma   90.00
#
_symmetry.space_group_name_H-M   'P 1'
#
loop_
_entity.id
_entity.type
_entity.pdbx_description
1 polymer ?
#
loop_
_entity_poly.entity_id
_entity_poly.type
_entity_poly.pdbx_seq_one_letter_code
_entity_poly.pdbx_strand_id
1 'polypeptide(L)'
;MFAQRFLRAGAARAFSTKPSSINGKGSLDAIYAAFMKNNITYVSTIVVAAVLFEGVYGSVTSSVWESMNRGRLYHHIDWSQFKSDDDEEEEEEEDDE
;
A
#
# COMPACT_ATOMS: atom_id res chain seq x y z
N MET A 1 58.63 39.47 28.60
CA MET A 1 58.33 38.05 28.32
C MET A 1 56.81 37.85 28.14
N PHE A 2 56.23 38.23 27.00
CA PHE A 2 54.78 38.08 26.77
C PHE A 2 54.45 37.88 25.28
N ALA A 3 55.02 36.87 24.62
CA ALA A 3 54.76 36.63 23.20
C ALA A 3 54.71 35.14 22.81
N GLN A 4 54.10 34.29 23.65
CA GLN A 4 53.98 32.84 23.35
C GLN A 4 52.57 32.25 23.48
N ARG A 5 51.51 33.06 23.58
CA ARG A 5 50.13 32.58 23.77
C ARG A 5 49.20 32.70 22.55
N PHE A 6 49.72 32.88 21.34
CA PHE A 6 48.88 32.97 20.13
C PHE A 6 49.05 31.84 19.10
N LEU A 7 49.85 30.80 19.39
CA LEU A 7 50.09 29.69 18.44
C LEU A 7 49.51 28.33 18.88
N ARG A 8 48.41 28.32 19.63
CA ARG A 8 47.73 27.07 20.02
C ARG A 8 46.20 27.08 19.84
N ALA A 9 45.67 27.99 19.02
CA ALA A 9 44.24 28.08 18.72
C ALA A 9 43.88 27.70 17.27
N GLY A 10 44.79 27.05 16.53
CA GLY A 10 44.62 26.75 15.10
C GLY A 10 44.68 25.27 14.71
N ALA A 11 44.71 24.34 15.67
CA ALA A 11 44.94 22.91 15.38
C ALA A 11 43.80 21.98 15.88
N ALA A 12 42.61 22.52 16.12
CA ALA A 12 41.45 21.73 16.51
C ALA A 12 40.24 22.22 15.72
N ARG A 13 40.04 21.67 14.51
CA ARG A 13 38.77 21.58 13.74
C ARG A 13 39.08 21.33 12.25
N ALA A 14 39.68 20.18 11.95
CA ALA A 14 39.71 19.68 10.58
C ALA A 14 39.70 18.15 10.55
N PHE A 15 38.88 17.54 11.39
CA PHE A 15 38.39 16.19 11.14
C PHE A 15 36.90 16.30 10.86
N SER A 16 36.58 16.81 9.67
CA SER A 16 35.27 16.60 9.07
C SER A 16 35.19 15.12 8.74
N THR A 17 34.65 14.32 9.65
CA THR A 17 34.22 12.95 9.35
C THR A 17 33.15 13.05 8.25
N LYS A 18 33.57 12.99 6.99
CA LYS A 18 32.62 12.78 5.88
C LYS A 18 31.87 11.49 6.25
N PRO A 19 30.54 11.51 6.40
CA PRO A 19 29.80 10.28 6.66
C PRO A 19 30.11 9.33 5.50
N SER A 20 30.68 8.16 5.82
CA SER A 20 31.03 7.15 4.83
C SER A 20 29.77 6.72 4.07
N SER A 21 29.84 6.72 2.74
CA SER A 21 28.72 6.38 1.84
C SER A 21 28.25 4.93 1.92
N ILE A 22 28.87 4.12 2.79
CA ILE A 22 28.41 2.77 3.14
C ILE A 22 27.12 2.82 3.99
N ASN A 23 26.89 3.91 4.73
CA ASN A 23 25.65 4.23 5.44
C ASN A 23 24.94 5.47 4.85
N GLY A 24 25.05 5.68 3.54
CA GLY A 24 24.23 6.72 2.88
C GLY A 24 22.75 6.43 3.08
N LYS A 25 21.90 7.48 3.14
CA LYS A 25 20.44 7.33 3.23
C LYS A 25 19.95 6.44 2.08
N GLY A 26 19.70 5.17 2.37
CA GLY A 26 19.11 4.24 1.43
C GLY A 26 17.63 4.59 1.20
N SER A 27 17.05 4.11 0.10
CA SER A 27 15.60 4.26 -0.14
C SER A 27 14.75 3.69 0.99
N LEU A 28 15.24 2.63 1.66
CA LEU A 28 14.61 2.03 2.83
C LEU A 28 14.74 2.88 4.11
N ASP A 29 15.71 3.78 4.16
CA ASP A 29 15.96 4.64 5.33
C ASP A 29 14.86 5.69 5.48
N ALA A 30 14.30 6.16 4.35
CA ALA A 30 13.13 7.02 4.34
C ALA A 30 11.86 6.29 4.83
N ILE A 31 11.68 5.03 4.43
CA ILE A 31 10.55 4.19 4.87
C ILE A 31 10.67 3.90 6.37
N TYR A 32 11.87 3.56 6.83
CA TYR A 32 12.15 3.31 8.23
C TYR A 32 11.87 4.56 9.09
N ALA A 33 12.38 5.71 8.66
CA ALA A 33 12.15 6.98 9.34
C ALA A 33 10.67 7.39 9.38
N ALA A 34 9.90 7.07 8.33
CA ALA A 34 8.49 7.44 8.22
C ALA A 34 7.56 6.51 9.03
N PHE A 35 7.78 5.19 8.96
CA PHE A 35 6.79 4.22 9.46
C PHE A 35 7.30 3.36 10.62
N MET A 36 8.62 3.13 10.73
CA MET A 36 9.18 2.13 11.66
C MET A 36 9.88 2.72 12.89
N LYS A 37 10.13 4.04 12.90
CA LYS A 37 10.85 4.70 13.99
C LYS A 37 10.08 4.71 15.33
N ASN A 38 8.75 4.80 15.29
CA ASN A 38 7.90 4.88 16.48
C ASN A 38 7.02 3.63 16.59
N ASN A 39 6.98 2.99 17.76
CA ASN A 39 6.22 1.74 17.98
C ASN A 39 4.72 1.89 17.66
N ILE A 40 4.08 2.99 18.07
CA ILE A 40 2.65 3.21 17.80
C ILE A 40 2.41 3.36 16.29
N THR A 41 3.22 4.18 15.61
CA THR A 41 3.15 4.38 14.15
C THR A 41 3.41 3.09 13.40
N TYR A 42 4.35 2.28 13.87
CA TYR A 42 4.67 1.00 13.27
C TYR A 42 3.50 0.02 13.36
N VAL A 43 2.93 -0.17 14.55
CA VAL A 43 1.78 -1.06 14.75
C VAL A 43 0.56 -0.56 13.97
N SER A 44 0.27 0.74 13.97
CA SER A 44 -0.85 1.29 13.18
C SER A 44 -0.65 1.08 11.69
N THR A 45 0.59 1.24 11.20
CA THR A 45 0.92 1.01 9.78
C THR A 45 0.72 -0.46 9.41
N ILE A 46 1.09 -1.40 10.29
CA ILE A 46 0.86 -2.84 10.06
C ILE A 46 -0.64 -3.15 9.96
N VAL A 47 -1.46 -2.62 10.88
CA VAL A 47 -2.91 -2.88 10.86
C VAL A 47 -3.55 -2.33 9.59
N VAL A 48 -3.23 -1.09 9.22
CA VAL A 48 -3.74 -0.48 7.98
C VAL A 48 -3.26 -1.26 6.76
N ALA A 49 -1.99 -1.63 6.71
CA ALA A 49 -1.43 -2.42 5.62
C ALA A 49 -2.09 -3.79 5.51
N ALA A 50 -2.41 -4.45 6.63
CA ALA A 50 -3.07 -5.75 6.64
C ALA A 50 -4.48 -5.66 6.02
N VAL A 51 -5.28 -4.65 6.39
CA VAL A 51 -6.62 -4.46 5.83
C VAL A 51 -6.56 -4.17 4.33
N LEU A 52 -5.65 -3.29 3.90
CA LEU A 52 -5.46 -3.01 2.48
C LEU A 52 -4.98 -4.24 1.71
N PHE A 53 -4.06 -5.00 2.30
CA PHE A 53 -3.54 -6.22 1.73
C PHE A 53 -4.63 -7.27 1.58
N GLU A 54 -5.48 -7.49 2.58
CA GLU A 54 -6.60 -8.43 2.52
C GLU A 54 -7.55 -8.12 1.36
N GLY A 55 -7.93 -6.84 1.18
CA GLY A 55 -8.81 -6.42 0.10
C GLY A 55 -8.21 -6.68 -1.29
N VAL A 56 -6.94 -6.32 -1.48
CA VAL A 56 -6.25 -6.55 -2.76
C VAL A 56 -6.03 -8.05 -2.99
N TYR A 57 -5.51 -8.75 -1.99
CA TYR A 57 -5.20 -10.17 -2.07
C TYR A 57 -6.44 -11.00 -2.42
N GLY A 58 -7.58 -10.74 -1.77
CA GLY A 58 -8.85 -11.39 -2.09
C GLY A 58 -9.25 -11.21 -3.55
N SER A 59 -9.23 -9.97 -4.06
CA SER A 59 -9.58 -9.68 -5.45
C SER A 59 -8.64 -10.36 -6.46
N VAL A 60 -7.33 -10.35 -6.20
CA VAL A 60 -6.33 -10.93 -7.09
C VAL A 60 -6.43 -12.45 -7.10
N THR A 61 -6.53 -13.07 -5.93
CA THR A 61 -6.67 -14.53 -5.84
C THR A 61 -7.97 -15.01 -6.51
N SER A 62 -9.10 -14.32 -6.28
CA SER A 62 -10.35 -14.64 -6.98
C SER A 62 -10.23 -14.47 -8.48
N SER A 63 -9.63 -13.38 -8.96
CA SER A 63 -9.44 -13.14 -10.40
C SER A 63 -8.56 -14.21 -11.06
N VAL A 64 -7.48 -14.63 -10.39
CA VAL A 64 -6.61 -15.72 -10.86
C VAL A 64 -7.39 -17.03 -10.91
N TRP A 65 -8.18 -17.33 -9.87
CA TRP A 65 -9.02 -18.52 -9.81
C TRP A 65 -10.09 -18.54 -10.91
N GLU A 66 -10.76 -17.40 -11.13
CA GLU A 66 -11.77 -17.22 -12.17
C GLU A 66 -11.18 -17.36 -13.56
N SER A 67 -10.00 -16.78 -13.81
CA SER A 67 -9.29 -16.92 -15.08
C SER A 67 -8.95 -18.38 -15.38
N MET A 68 -8.58 -19.15 -14.37
CA MET A 68 -8.26 -20.58 -14.52
C MET A 68 -9.50 -21.45 -14.71
N ASN A 69 -10.66 -21.00 -14.23
CA ASN A 69 -11.92 -21.74 -14.28
C ASN A 69 -12.99 -21.06 -15.16
N ARG A 70 -12.55 -20.26 -16.13
CA ARG A 70 -13.43 -19.49 -17.01
C ARG A 70 -14.47 -20.39 -17.69
N GLY A 71 -15.73 -19.97 -17.67
CA GLY A 71 -16.86 -20.72 -18.24
C GLY A 71 -17.41 -21.86 -17.37
N ARG A 72 -16.81 -22.16 -16.21
CA ARG A 72 -17.32 -23.18 -15.27
C ARG A 72 -17.98 -22.60 -14.02
N LEU A 73 -17.98 -21.27 -13.87
CA LEU A 73 -18.56 -20.59 -12.71
C LEU A 73 -19.96 -20.08 -13.03
N TYR A 74 -20.83 -20.07 -12.01
CA TYR A 74 -22.23 -19.67 -12.10
C TYR A 74 -22.43 -18.26 -12.68
N HIS A 75 -21.54 -17.32 -12.37
CA HIS A 75 -21.60 -15.94 -12.87
C HIS A 75 -21.07 -15.78 -14.30
N HIS A 76 -20.50 -16.82 -14.91
CA HIS A 76 -20.14 -16.82 -16.34
C HIS A 76 -21.30 -17.28 -17.24
N ILE A 77 -22.38 -17.80 -16.66
CA ILE A 77 -23.55 -18.26 -17.40
C ILE A 77 -24.38 -17.05 -17.81
N ASP A 78 -24.71 -17.00 -19.10
CA ASP A 78 -25.59 -15.97 -19.64
C ASP A 78 -27.05 -16.30 -19.32
N TRP A 79 -27.58 -15.68 -18.27
CA TRP A 79 -28.95 -15.87 -17.82
C TRP A 79 -29.98 -15.23 -18.76
N SER A 80 -29.56 -14.34 -19.66
CA SER A 80 -30.47 -13.74 -20.64
C SER A 80 -31.00 -14.75 -21.66
N GLN A 81 -30.27 -15.84 -21.89
CA GLN A 81 -30.70 -16.91 -22.80
C GLN A 81 -31.81 -17.80 -22.22
N PHE A 82 -32.08 -17.70 -20.91
CA PHE A 82 -33.10 -18.47 -20.21
C PHE A 82 -34.33 -17.63 -19.87
N LYS A 83 -34.35 -16.34 -20.22
CA LYS A 83 -35.57 -15.53 -20.14
C LYS A 83 -36.48 -15.95 -21.29
N SER A 84 -37.67 -16.44 -20.95
CA SER A 84 -38.77 -16.56 -21.91
C SER A 84 -39.36 -15.17 -22.16
N ASP A 85 -39.67 -14.85 -23.41
CA ASP A 85 -40.38 -13.60 -23.80
C ASP A 85 -41.73 -13.42 -23.07
N ASP A 86 -42.24 -14.46 -22.38
CA ASP A 86 -43.45 -14.42 -21.53
C ASP A 86 -43.31 -13.61 -20.23
N ASP A 87 -42.09 -13.25 -19.78
CA ASP A 87 -41.89 -12.48 -18.53
C ASP A 87 -41.95 -10.95 -18.75
N GLU A 88 -42.19 -10.47 -19.97
CA GLU A 88 -42.33 -9.03 -20.30
C GLU A 88 -43.81 -8.55 -20.37
N GLU A 89 -44.80 -9.41 -20.06
CA GLU A 89 -46.25 -9.10 -20.14
C GLU A 89 -46.99 -8.97 -18.79
N GLU A 90 -46.32 -8.56 -17.69
CA GLU A 90 -47.01 -8.33 -16.39
C GLU A 90 -46.73 -6.95 -15.75
N GLU A 91 -46.75 -5.87 -16.54
CA GLU A 91 -46.78 -4.48 -16.00
C GLU A 91 -47.82 -3.58 -16.69
N GLU A 92 -49.03 -4.06 -16.99
CA GLU A 92 -50.16 -3.17 -17.27
C GLU A 92 -51.45 -3.71 -16.65
N GLU A 93 -51.94 -3.04 -15.60
CA GLU A 93 -53.34 -2.57 -15.41
C GLU A 93 -53.71 -2.40 -13.91
N GLU A 94 -53.92 -1.12 -13.56
CA GLU A 94 -54.95 -0.55 -12.67
C GLU A 94 -55.38 -1.29 -11.37
N ASP A 95 -55.24 -0.60 -10.23
CA ASP A 95 -56.44 -0.26 -9.45
C ASP A 95 -56.21 0.98 -8.55
N ASP A 96 -57.02 2.00 -8.79
CA ASP A 96 -57.21 3.20 -7.98
C ASP A 96 -58.01 2.85 -6.70
N GLU A 97 -57.49 3.16 -5.50
CA GLU A 97 -58.29 3.52 -4.30
C GLU A 97 -57.48 4.33 -3.26
#